data_AF-A0A1X4HUD4-F1
#
_entry.id   AF-A0A1X4HUD4-F1
#
_cell.length_a   1.000
_cell.length_b   1.000
_cell.length_c   1.000
_cell.angle_alpha   90.00
_cell.angle_beta   90.00
_cell.angle_gamma   90.00
#
_symmetry.space_group_name_H-M   'P 1'
#
loop_
_entity.id
_entity.type
_entity.pdbx_description
1 polymer ?
#
loop_
_entity_poly.entity_id
_entity_poly.type
_entity_poly.pdbx_seq_one_letter_code
_entity_poly.pdbx_strand_id
1 'polypeptide(L)'
;SAVASATGAALAVRDDDAYRRRLYRLADRRRGSAPPCPATPGTVFLQLDGVGHDVLLAAVDKGLMPTVARWLGTGTGGDRPSHRLTPWRTDWSSQTGASQLGILHGSNHDVPAFRWYEKARREVMVCNRPTSAAELQARAIEYSGHAGLLATDGASRGNLFSGGADEQALVLSIATRRRGPAARSRAGYFAYFSDPANAVRTALSFVAEVGREIGQSTRARLREQRPRVSRGGLYPFVRAFATVVERDVVVAAVTGDLLAGRTAVYADLVAYDEVAHHSGPTSRDTDKVLQRLDRALALIENVAEHAPRPYRIVVLSDHGQSPGETFRSRYGLTLGDLVRAGCG
;
A
#
# COMPACT_ATOMS: atom_id res chain seq x y z
N SER A 1 33.89 21.21 3.23
CA SER A 1 33.50 19.84 2.81
C SER A 1 32.00 19.72 2.50
N ALA A 2 31.48 20.51 1.56
CA ALA A 2 30.10 20.39 1.07
C ALA A 2 29.93 19.19 0.11
N VAL A 3 30.99 18.82 -0.61
CA VAL A 3 31.04 17.62 -1.46
C VAL A 3 30.94 16.34 -0.62
N ALA A 4 31.60 16.27 0.54
CA ALA A 4 31.47 15.12 1.46
C ALA A 4 30.07 14.98 2.07
N SER A 5 29.39 16.12 2.33
CA SER A 5 28.01 16.14 2.86
C SER A 5 26.97 15.77 1.79
N ALA A 6 27.20 16.18 0.53
CA ALA A 6 26.37 15.77 -0.61
C ALA A 6 26.57 14.28 -0.97
N THR A 7 27.80 13.77 -0.90
CA THR A 7 28.08 12.33 -1.08
C THR A 7 27.51 11.50 0.06
N GLY A 8 27.58 11.99 1.31
CA GLY A 8 26.97 11.36 2.49
C GLY A 8 25.44 11.34 2.43
N ALA A 9 24.81 12.43 1.96
CA ALA A 9 23.36 12.48 1.74
C ALA A 9 22.91 11.61 0.56
N ALA A 10 23.70 11.54 -0.53
CA ALA A 10 23.45 10.66 -1.67
C ALA A 10 23.64 9.18 -1.32
N LEU A 11 24.57 8.87 -0.39
CA LEU A 11 24.75 7.54 0.19
C LEU A 11 23.60 7.20 1.15
N ALA A 12 23.14 8.14 2.00
CA ALA A 12 22.01 7.92 2.92
C ALA A 12 20.65 7.72 2.20
N VAL A 13 20.47 8.32 1.02
CA VAL A 13 19.33 8.08 0.12
C VAL A 13 19.43 6.73 -0.61
N ARG A 14 20.63 6.13 -0.66
CA ARG A 14 20.87 4.80 -1.24
C ARG A 14 21.00 3.67 -0.22
N ASP A 15 21.14 3.98 1.07
CA ASP A 15 21.42 2.97 2.10
C ASP A 15 20.14 2.44 2.74
N ASP A 16 19.30 1.79 1.91
CA ASP A 16 18.19 0.95 2.36
C ASP A 16 18.70 -0.13 3.36
N ASP A 17 19.95 -0.55 3.22
CA ASP A 17 20.56 -1.58 4.07
C ASP A 17 20.97 -1.08 5.46
N ALA A 18 21.34 0.18 5.65
CA ALA A 18 21.57 0.76 6.98
C ALA A 18 20.28 0.84 7.80
N TYR A 19 19.16 1.19 7.17
CA TYR A 19 17.84 1.20 7.81
C TYR A 19 17.38 -0.22 8.15
N ARG A 20 17.54 -1.17 7.22
CA ARG A 20 17.30 -2.61 7.47
C ARG A 20 18.11 -3.10 8.66
N ARG A 21 19.43 -2.84 8.70
CA ARG A 21 20.30 -3.18 9.84
C ARG A 21 19.88 -2.54 11.15
N ARG A 22 19.32 -1.32 11.13
CA ARG A 22 18.76 -0.68 12.32
C ARG A 22 17.47 -1.35 12.78
N LEU A 23 16.57 -1.69 11.86
CA LEU A 23 15.35 -2.44 12.17
C LEU A 23 15.66 -3.83 12.70
N TYR A 24 16.60 -4.56 12.10
CA TYR A 24 17.08 -5.86 12.60
C TYR A 24 17.64 -5.75 14.02
N ARG A 25 18.44 -4.73 14.32
CA ARG A 25 18.96 -4.53 15.69
C ARG A 25 17.87 -4.19 16.71
N LEU A 26 16.83 -3.46 16.31
CA LEU A 26 15.68 -3.18 17.17
C LEU A 26 14.82 -4.43 17.40
N ALA A 27 14.70 -5.27 16.38
CA ALA A 27 14.02 -6.56 16.43
C ALA A 27 14.72 -7.53 17.39
N ASP A 28 16.02 -7.71 17.21
CA ASP A 28 16.84 -8.64 17.99
C ASP A 28 16.87 -8.25 19.48
N ARG A 29 16.90 -6.95 19.79
CA ARG A 29 16.79 -6.44 21.16
C ARG A 29 15.47 -6.75 21.85
N ARG A 30 14.36 -6.83 21.10
CA ARG A 30 13.02 -7.13 21.66
C ARG A 30 12.78 -8.62 21.87
N ARG A 31 13.55 -9.48 21.21
CA ARG A 31 13.46 -10.94 21.30
C ARG A 31 13.64 -11.49 22.73
N GLY A 32 14.40 -10.80 23.57
CA GLY A 32 14.66 -11.21 24.96
C GLY A 32 13.62 -10.81 26.00
N SER A 33 12.60 -10.03 25.64
CA SER A 33 11.62 -9.47 26.61
C SER A 33 10.16 -9.71 26.25
N ALA A 34 9.88 -10.43 25.15
CA ALA A 34 8.52 -10.71 24.73
C ALA A 34 7.96 -11.93 25.48
N PRO A 35 6.69 -11.88 25.93
CA PRO A 35 6.03 -13.05 26.51
C PRO A 35 5.95 -14.20 25.47
N PRO A 36 5.91 -15.45 25.92
CA PRO A 36 5.82 -16.61 25.03
C PRO A 36 4.57 -16.51 24.14
N CYS A 37 4.76 -16.61 22.83
CA CYS A 37 3.69 -16.60 21.85
C CYS A 37 3.22 -18.04 21.54
N PRO A 38 1.93 -18.26 21.26
CA PRO A 38 1.46 -19.57 20.81
C PRO A 38 2.13 -20.00 19.50
N ALA A 39 2.48 -21.29 19.41
CA ALA A 39 3.15 -21.88 18.25
C ALA A 39 2.30 -21.88 16.96
N THR A 40 0.98 -21.66 17.07
CA THR A 40 0.09 -21.47 15.92
C THR A 40 0.62 -20.36 15.02
N PRO A 41 0.75 -20.57 13.70
CA PRO A 41 1.22 -19.51 12.82
C PRO A 41 0.29 -18.30 12.80
N GLY A 42 0.88 -17.09 12.83
CA GLY A 42 0.18 -15.87 12.45
C GLY A 42 0.07 -15.74 10.93
N THR A 43 -0.72 -14.79 10.45
CA THR A 43 -0.85 -14.51 9.00
C THR A 43 -0.57 -13.04 8.69
N VAL A 44 0.23 -12.78 7.66
CA VAL A 44 0.53 -11.44 7.16
C VAL A 44 -0.03 -11.32 5.74
N PHE A 45 -1.04 -10.49 5.58
CA PHE A 45 -1.66 -10.14 4.30
C PHE A 45 -1.01 -8.86 3.77
N LEU A 46 -0.38 -8.95 2.60
CA LEU A 46 0.27 -7.83 1.92
C LEU A 46 -0.48 -7.58 0.62
N GLN A 47 -1.24 -6.49 0.58
CA GLN A 47 -1.96 -6.06 -0.61
C GLN A 47 -1.02 -5.24 -1.50
N LEU A 48 -0.85 -5.69 -2.75
CA LEU A 48 -0.23 -4.92 -3.82
C LEU A 48 -1.35 -4.20 -4.60
N ASP A 49 -1.61 -2.96 -4.20
CA ASP A 49 -2.69 -2.13 -4.74
C ASP A 49 -2.57 -1.99 -6.27
N GLY A 50 -3.62 -2.37 -6.99
CA GLY A 50 -3.71 -2.26 -8.44
C GLY A 50 -2.80 -3.19 -9.26
N VAL A 51 -2.02 -4.08 -8.63
CA VAL A 51 -1.13 -5.03 -9.34
C VAL A 51 -1.91 -6.26 -9.84
N GLY A 52 -2.43 -6.16 -11.06
CA GLY A 52 -3.13 -7.27 -11.71
C GLY A 52 -2.26 -8.51 -11.93
N HIS A 53 -2.90 -9.68 -12.07
CA HIS A 53 -2.24 -10.98 -12.26
C HIS A 53 -1.19 -10.98 -13.38
N ASP A 54 -1.56 -10.50 -14.57
CA ASP A 54 -0.67 -10.52 -15.74
C ASP A 54 0.47 -9.50 -15.60
N VAL A 55 0.24 -8.40 -14.86
CA VAL A 55 1.30 -7.45 -14.53
C VAL A 55 2.33 -8.10 -13.60
N LEU A 56 1.87 -8.85 -12.58
CA LEU A 56 2.76 -9.56 -11.66
C LEU A 56 3.63 -10.58 -12.41
N LEU A 57 3.01 -11.41 -13.26
CA LEU A 57 3.74 -12.39 -14.08
C LEU A 57 4.74 -11.70 -15.01
N ALA A 58 4.33 -10.67 -15.74
CA ALA A 58 5.24 -9.92 -16.59
C ALA A 58 6.40 -9.26 -15.80
N ALA A 59 6.15 -8.83 -14.56
CA ALA A 59 7.20 -8.28 -13.70
C ALA A 59 8.21 -9.33 -13.25
N VAL A 60 7.73 -10.54 -12.93
CA VAL A 60 8.57 -11.71 -12.62
C VAL A 60 9.40 -12.11 -13.82
N ASP A 61 8.80 -12.21 -15.01
CA ASP A 61 9.49 -12.57 -16.26
C ASP A 61 10.57 -11.55 -16.66
N LYS A 62 10.32 -10.26 -16.38
CA LYS A 62 11.32 -9.19 -16.56
C LYS A 62 12.44 -9.21 -15.51
N GLY A 63 12.38 -10.08 -14.50
CA GLY A 63 13.33 -10.13 -13.39
C GLY A 63 13.22 -8.95 -12.41
N LEU A 64 12.08 -8.25 -12.39
CA LEU A 64 11.87 -7.09 -11.51
C LEU A 64 11.55 -7.50 -10.07
N MET A 65 10.99 -8.70 -9.89
CA MET A 65 10.51 -9.21 -8.61
C MET A 65 11.16 -10.56 -8.24
N PRO A 66 12.46 -10.58 -7.93
CA PRO A 66 13.19 -11.81 -7.64
C PRO A 66 12.69 -12.56 -6.39
N THR A 67 12.13 -11.87 -5.40
CA THR A 67 11.53 -12.51 -4.21
C THR A 67 10.29 -13.30 -4.61
N VAL A 68 9.39 -12.67 -5.37
CA VAL A 68 8.20 -13.34 -5.90
C VAL A 68 8.59 -14.48 -6.85
N ALA A 69 9.58 -14.29 -7.71
CA ALA A 69 10.08 -15.34 -8.60
C ALA A 69 10.57 -16.57 -7.82
N ARG A 70 11.30 -16.36 -6.71
CA ARG A 70 11.72 -17.43 -5.81
C ARG A 70 10.54 -18.13 -5.14
N TRP A 71 9.57 -17.37 -4.64
CA TRP A 71 8.35 -17.94 -4.04
C TRP A 71 7.56 -18.83 -4.99
N LEU A 72 7.54 -18.49 -6.28
CA LEU A 72 6.88 -19.25 -7.33
C LEU A 72 7.74 -20.38 -7.91
N GLY A 73 9.00 -20.53 -7.50
CA GLY A 73 9.93 -21.53 -8.03
C GLY A 73 10.36 -21.26 -9.48
N THR A 74 10.19 -20.03 -9.99
CA THR A 74 10.59 -19.62 -11.34
C THR A 74 11.94 -18.90 -11.39
N GLY A 75 12.60 -18.76 -10.23
CA GLY A 75 13.93 -18.17 -10.12
C GLY A 75 15.05 -19.08 -10.67
N THR A 76 16.24 -18.50 -10.87
CA THR A 76 17.40 -19.18 -11.44
C THR A 76 18.06 -20.21 -10.50
N GLY A 77 17.63 -20.30 -9.24
CA GLY A 77 18.22 -21.15 -8.20
C GLY A 77 17.69 -22.59 -8.13
N GLY A 78 16.66 -22.95 -8.90
CA GLY A 78 16.07 -24.29 -8.85
C GLY A 78 15.32 -24.61 -7.54
N ASP A 79 14.97 -23.59 -6.76
CA ASP A 79 14.24 -23.73 -5.49
C ASP A 79 12.85 -24.32 -5.70
N ARG A 80 12.40 -25.15 -4.75
CA ARG A 80 11.01 -25.61 -4.73
C ARG A 80 10.07 -24.42 -4.44
N PRO A 81 8.92 -24.32 -5.11
CA PRO A 81 7.97 -23.24 -4.86
C PRO A 81 7.46 -23.30 -3.42
N SER A 82 7.52 -22.16 -2.72
CA SER A 82 6.97 -22.01 -1.36
C SER A 82 5.55 -21.44 -1.37
N HIS A 83 5.15 -20.78 -2.45
CA HIS A 83 3.82 -20.17 -2.61
C HIS A 83 3.15 -20.63 -3.90
N ARG A 84 1.82 -20.45 -3.94
CA ARG A 84 1.01 -20.70 -5.14
C ARG A 84 0.34 -19.40 -5.58
N LEU A 85 0.53 -19.02 -6.84
CA LEU A 85 -0.22 -17.94 -7.46
C LEU A 85 -1.60 -18.44 -7.87
N THR A 86 -2.66 -17.75 -7.44
CA THR A 86 -4.04 -18.07 -7.82
C THR A 86 -4.70 -16.81 -8.39
N PRO A 87 -5.14 -16.81 -9.66
CA PRO A 87 -5.90 -15.69 -10.19
C PRO A 87 -7.28 -15.64 -9.53
N TRP A 88 -7.77 -14.43 -9.29
CA TRP A 88 -9.14 -14.20 -8.87
C TRP A 88 -9.73 -13.04 -9.66
N ARG A 89 -11.07 -13.01 -9.74
CA ARG A 89 -11.81 -11.95 -10.42
C ARG A 89 -12.51 -11.12 -9.37
N THR A 90 -12.32 -9.81 -9.44
CA THR A 90 -13.10 -8.86 -8.66
C THR A 90 -14.55 -8.86 -9.15
N ASP A 91 -15.45 -8.39 -8.30
CA ASP A 91 -16.79 -8.02 -8.74
C ASP A 91 -16.74 -6.84 -9.72
N TRP A 92 -17.93 -6.43 -10.18
CA TRP A 92 -18.12 -5.25 -11.02
C TRP A 92 -17.46 -3.98 -10.47
N SER A 93 -17.42 -3.83 -9.14
CA SER A 93 -16.71 -2.74 -8.48
C SER A 93 -15.25 -3.15 -8.20
N SER A 94 -14.40 -3.08 -9.22
CA SER A 94 -12.97 -3.42 -9.14
C SER A 94 -12.16 -2.27 -8.51
N GLN A 95 -12.43 -1.96 -7.24
CA GLN A 95 -11.90 -0.78 -6.54
C GLN A 95 -11.55 -1.12 -5.09
N THR A 96 -10.50 -0.49 -4.57
CA THR A 96 -9.96 -0.73 -3.22
C THR A 96 -11.00 -0.78 -2.12
N GLY A 97 -11.99 0.13 -2.14
CA GLY A 97 -13.05 0.18 -1.14
C GLY A 97 -13.92 -1.08 -1.09
N ALA A 98 -14.42 -1.52 -2.25
CA ALA A 98 -15.25 -2.72 -2.32
C ALA A 98 -14.44 -3.98 -2.03
N SER A 99 -13.24 -4.09 -2.61
CA SER A 99 -12.36 -5.24 -2.41
C SER A 99 -11.90 -5.39 -0.96
N GLN A 100 -11.44 -4.32 -0.31
CA GLN A 100 -10.99 -4.39 1.09
C GLN A 100 -12.13 -4.73 2.05
N LEU A 101 -13.36 -4.24 1.84
CA LEU A 101 -14.53 -4.65 2.64
C LEU A 101 -14.82 -6.14 2.47
N GLY A 102 -14.83 -6.64 1.23
CA GLY A 102 -15.00 -8.06 0.95
C GLY A 102 -13.95 -8.93 1.64
N ILE A 103 -12.68 -8.52 1.59
CA ILE A 103 -11.57 -9.28 2.19
C ILE A 103 -11.57 -9.20 3.73
N LEU A 104 -11.74 -8.01 4.29
CA LEU A 104 -11.60 -7.78 5.73
C LEU A 104 -12.87 -8.08 6.52
N HIS A 105 -14.04 -7.95 5.91
CA HIS A 105 -15.33 -8.10 6.59
C HIS A 105 -16.22 -9.19 5.97
N GLY A 106 -15.77 -9.86 4.91
CA GLY A 106 -16.52 -10.95 4.28
C GLY A 106 -17.72 -10.48 3.44
N SER A 107 -17.91 -9.16 3.28
CA SER A 107 -19.00 -8.59 2.49
C SER A 107 -18.64 -7.21 1.95
N ASN A 108 -18.93 -7.01 0.67
CA ASN A 108 -18.92 -5.73 -0.04
C ASN A 108 -20.36 -5.35 -0.48
N HIS A 109 -21.38 -5.88 0.21
CA HIS A 109 -22.79 -5.67 -0.13
C HIS A 109 -23.14 -4.18 -0.19
N ASP A 110 -23.85 -3.79 -1.25
CA ASP A 110 -24.29 -2.41 -1.49
C ASP A 110 -23.16 -1.37 -1.57
N VAL A 111 -21.99 -1.77 -2.08
CA VAL A 111 -20.86 -0.88 -2.38
C VAL A 111 -20.65 -0.81 -3.90
N PRO A 112 -21.39 0.05 -4.63
CA PRO A 112 -21.37 0.06 -6.09
C PRO A 112 -20.11 0.70 -6.68
N ALA A 113 -19.48 1.63 -5.96
CA ALA A 113 -18.33 2.39 -6.41
C ALA A 113 -17.55 2.99 -5.25
N PHE A 114 -16.41 3.61 -5.54
CA PHE A 114 -15.54 4.31 -4.59
C PHE A 114 -16.19 5.60 -4.12
N ARG A 115 -17.00 6.21 -4.99
CA ARG A 115 -17.81 7.38 -4.73
C ARG A 115 -19.17 7.24 -5.40
N TRP A 116 -20.24 7.36 -4.62
CA TRP A 116 -21.62 7.31 -5.12
C TRP A 116 -22.51 8.26 -4.33
N TYR A 117 -23.71 8.52 -4.86
CA TYR A 117 -24.74 9.26 -4.15
C TYR A 117 -25.75 8.29 -3.55
N GLU A 118 -25.89 8.32 -2.24
CA GLU A 118 -26.84 7.49 -1.51
C GLU A 118 -28.16 8.24 -1.34
N LYS A 119 -29.19 7.80 -2.07
CA LYS A 119 -30.50 8.48 -2.12
C LYS A 119 -31.21 8.51 -0.77
N ALA A 120 -31.11 7.43 0.01
CA ALA A 120 -31.75 7.32 1.32
C ALA A 120 -31.24 8.37 2.30
N ARG A 121 -29.92 8.60 2.32
CA ARG A 121 -29.26 9.61 3.17
C ARG A 121 -29.16 10.99 2.54
N ARG A 122 -29.36 11.07 1.22
CA ARG A 122 -29.08 12.25 0.39
C ARG A 122 -27.63 12.73 0.49
N GLU A 123 -26.70 11.80 0.68
CA GLU A 123 -25.28 12.07 0.91
C GLU A 123 -24.40 11.46 -0.19
N VAL A 124 -23.27 12.09 -0.46
CA VAL A 124 -22.22 11.52 -1.30
C VAL A 124 -21.31 10.67 -0.43
N MET A 125 -21.32 9.37 -0.64
CA MET A 125 -20.43 8.41 -0.02
C MET A 125 -19.08 8.41 -0.73
N VAL A 126 -17.99 8.32 0.03
CA VAL A 126 -16.61 8.21 -0.50
C VAL A 126 -15.83 7.25 0.40
N CYS A 127 -15.31 6.15 -0.13
CA CYS A 127 -14.71 5.09 0.68
C CYS A 127 -13.55 5.55 1.58
N ASN A 128 -12.76 6.53 1.16
CA ASN A 128 -11.65 7.08 1.95
C ASN A 128 -12.05 8.18 2.95
N ARG A 129 -13.32 8.60 2.96
CA ARG A 129 -13.79 9.59 3.94
C ARG A 129 -14.02 8.88 5.29
N PRO A 130 -13.45 9.38 6.41
CA PRO A 130 -13.59 8.76 7.74
C PRO A 130 -15.01 8.33 8.11
N THR A 131 -15.99 9.23 7.90
CA THR A 131 -17.39 8.99 8.26
C THR A 131 -18.04 7.92 7.38
N SER A 132 -17.75 7.93 6.08
CA SER A 132 -18.23 6.90 5.15
C SER A 132 -17.56 5.56 5.41
N ALA A 133 -16.25 5.55 5.69
CA ALA A 133 -15.53 4.31 6.01
C ALA A 133 -16.11 3.64 7.26
N ALA A 134 -16.37 4.40 8.33
CA ALA A 134 -16.98 3.88 9.55
C ALA A 134 -18.39 3.32 9.31
N GLU A 135 -19.22 4.02 8.53
CA GLU A 135 -20.55 3.55 8.13
C GLU A 135 -20.48 2.25 7.32
N LEU A 136 -19.59 2.18 6.34
CA LEU A 136 -19.42 0.99 5.50
C LEU A 136 -18.94 -0.22 6.31
N GLN A 137 -18.02 -0.01 7.26
CA GLN A 137 -17.62 -1.09 8.17
C GLN A 137 -18.77 -1.56 9.05
N ALA A 138 -19.57 -0.65 9.60
CA ALA A 138 -20.71 -1.01 10.43
C ALA A 138 -21.71 -1.88 9.65
N ARG A 139 -22.04 -1.48 8.41
CA ARG A 139 -22.91 -2.27 7.51
C ARG A 139 -22.32 -3.63 7.18
N ALA A 140 -21.02 -3.70 6.87
CA ALA A 140 -20.36 -4.95 6.54
C ALA A 140 -20.36 -5.92 7.74
N ILE A 141 -20.12 -5.42 8.97
CA ILE A 141 -20.20 -6.20 10.20
C ILE A 141 -21.62 -6.71 10.44
N GLU A 142 -22.64 -5.87 10.27
CA GLU A 142 -24.04 -6.26 10.40
C GLU A 142 -24.41 -7.37 9.40
N TYR A 143 -23.96 -7.21 8.15
CA TYR A 143 -24.25 -8.17 7.07
C TYR A 143 -23.53 -9.51 7.27
N SER A 144 -22.24 -9.49 7.64
CA SER A 144 -21.43 -10.70 7.77
C SER A 144 -21.54 -11.38 9.13
N GLY A 145 -22.08 -10.69 10.14
CA GLY A 145 -22.23 -11.20 11.50
C GLY A 145 -20.91 -11.33 12.27
N HIS A 146 -19.81 -10.73 11.80
CA HIS A 146 -18.53 -10.76 12.49
C HIS A 146 -17.78 -9.41 12.44
N ALA A 147 -16.97 -9.15 13.47
CA ALA A 147 -16.26 -7.87 13.63
C ALA A 147 -15.19 -7.60 12.56
N GLY A 148 -14.65 -8.66 11.95
CA GLY A 148 -13.70 -8.59 10.83
C GLY A 148 -12.53 -9.57 10.99
N LEU A 149 -11.73 -9.71 9.92
CA LEU A 149 -10.57 -10.61 9.84
C LEU A 149 -9.51 -10.34 10.93
N LEU A 150 -9.40 -9.10 11.38
CA LEU A 150 -8.37 -8.60 12.30
C LEU A 150 -8.90 -8.35 13.71
N ALA A 151 -10.11 -8.84 14.02
CA ALA A 151 -10.77 -8.59 15.30
C ALA A 151 -10.07 -9.22 16.52
N THR A 152 -9.26 -10.27 16.32
CA THR A 152 -8.61 -11.00 17.41
C THR A 152 -7.10 -10.75 17.37
N ASP A 153 -6.62 -9.73 18.07
CA ASP A 153 -5.18 -9.35 18.10
C ASP A 153 -4.58 -9.05 16.71
N GLY A 154 -5.39 -8.46 15.83
CA GLY A 154 -4.96 -8.07 14.50
C GLY A 154 -4.45 -6.63 14.39
N ALA A 155 -3.75 -6.32 13.31
CA ALA A 155 -3.28 -4.98 12.98
C ALA A 155 -3.63 -4.59 11.52
N SER A 156 -4.15 -3.38 11.34
CA SER A 156 -4.49 -2.80 10.03
C SER A 156 -3.58 -1.60 9.74
N ARG A 157 -2.79 -1.68 8.65
CA ARG A 157 -1.77 -0.68 8.27
C ARG A 157 -1.99 -0.18 6.83
N GLY A 158 -2.15 1.12 6.64
CA GLY A 158 -2.33 1.70 5.29
C GLY A 158 -3.72 1.51 4.65
N ASN A 159 -4.61 0.74 5.27
CA ASN A 159 -5.89 0.36 4.68
C ASN A 159 -6.97 1.45 4.83
N LEU A 160 -8.07 1.31 4.08
CA LEU A 160 -9.27 2.14 4.25
C LEU A 160 -10.10 1.74 5.48
N PHE A 161 -10.05 0.45 5.83
CA PHE A 161 -10.88 -0.15 6.88
C PHE A 161 -10.03 -0.84 7.95
N SER A 162 -10.55 -0.87 9.18
CA SER A 162 -9.82 -1.50 10.28
C SER A 162 -9.81 -3.02 10.24
N GLY A 163 -10.78 -3.64 9.56
CA GLY A 163 -10.97 -5.09 9.60
C GLY A 163 -11.24 -5.64 11.01
N GLY A 164 -11.69 -4.80 11.94
CA GLY A 164 -11.89 -5.14 13.34
C GLY A 164 -10.68 -4.93 14.26
N ALA A 165 -9.54 -4.47 13.73
CA ALA A 165 -8.33 -4.22 14.54
C ALA A 165 -8.48 -3.03 15.50
N ASP A 166 -8.04 -3.22 16.75
CA ASP A 166 -7.94 -2.15 17.77
C ASP A 166 -6.81 -1.16 17.45
N GLU A 167 -5.72 -1.64 16.82
CA GLU A 167 -4.60 -0.79 16.39
C GLU A 167 -4.69 -0.39 14.92
N GLN A 168 -4.86 0.91 14.73
CA GLN A 168 -4.85 1.57 13.43
C GLN A 168 -3.63 2.49 13.39
N ALA A 169 -2.73 2.27 12.43
CA ALA A 169 -1.75 3.28 12.05
C ALA A 169 -1.72 3.41 10.53
N LEU A 170 -1.58 4.65 10.05
CA LEU A 170 -1.54 4.98 8.62
C LEU A 170 -2.84 4.71 7.85
N VAL A 171 -3.98 4.59 8.54
CA VAL A 171 -5.27 4.66 7.85
C VAL A 171 -5.41 6.10 7.35
N LEU A 172 -5.43 6.29 6.03
CA LEU A 172 -5.55 7.58 5.34
C LEU A 172 -6.80 8.39 5.82
N SER A 173 -7.72 7.73 6.52
CA SER A 173 -9.00 8.26 6.98
C SER A 173 -9.05 8.79 8.43
N ILE A 174 -7.95 9.00 9.17
CA ILE A 174 -8.04 9.60 10.54
C ILE A 174 -7.50 11.03 10.56
N ALA A 175 -8.19 11.91 9.87
CA ALA A 175 -8.16 13.34 10.12
C ALA A 175 -9.56 13.81 10.51
N THR A 176 -10.08 13.36 11.66
CA THR A 176 -11.08 14.09 12.50
C THR A 176 -11.66 13.17 13.59
N ARG A 177 -11.06 13.16 14.78
CA ARG A 177 -11.79 13.31 16.06
C ARG A 177 -10.81 13.43 17.23
N ARG A 178 -10.85 14.61 17.86
CA ARG A 178 -10.56 14.77 19.29
C ARG A 178 -11.83 14.37 20.04
N ARG A 179 -11.74 13.40 20.95
CA ARG A 179 -12.39 13.31 22.28
C ARG A 179 -12.25 11.88 22.81
N GLY A 180 -11.49 11.69 23.88
CA GLY A 180 -11.39 10.43 24.63
C GLY A 180 -9.95 10.03 24.99
N PRO A 181 -9.63 9.75 26.28
CA PRO A 181 -8.29 9.29 26.70
C PRO A 181 -7.88 7.89 26.22
N ALA A 182 -8.68 7.20 25.41
CA ALA A 182 -8.46 5.82 24.99
C ALA A 182 -7.95 5.63 23.55
N ALA A 183 -7.87 6.69 22.73
CA ALA A 183 -7.43 6.58 21.34
C ALA A 183 -5.90 6.72 21.19
N ARG A 184 -5.15 5.67 21.52
CA ARG A 184 -3.70 5.56 21.22
C ARG A 184 -3.46 5.26 19.73
N SER A 185 -3.94 6.14 18.83
CA SER A 185 -3.71 6.07 17.37
C SER A 185 -2.94 7.29 16.85
N ARG A 186 -1.86 7.67 17.54
CA ARG A 186 -0.84 8.62 17.03
C ARG A 186 0.59 8.07 17.15
N ALA A 187 0.74 6.87 17.70
CA ALA A 187 2.04 6.30 18.04
C ALA A 187 2.88 5.94 16.81
N GLY A 188 2.29 5.44 15.71
CA GLY A 188 3.04 5.00 14.53
C GLY A 188 3.84 6.11 13.83
N TYR A 189 3.16 7.20 13.46
CA TYR A 189 3.81 8.36 12.83
C TYR A 189 4.75 9.09 13.79
N PHE A 190 4.34 9.30 15.04
CA PHE A 190 5.16 10.05 16.01
C PHE A 190 6.39 9.24 16.46
N ALA A 191 6.31 7.91 16.58
CA ALA A 191 7.46 7.04 16.87
C ALA A 191 8.42 6.89 15.68
N TYR A 192 7.92 6.94 14.44
CA TYR A 192 8.76 6.88 13.25
C TYR A 192 9.55 8.18 13.04
N PHE A 193 8.90 9.34 13.17
CA PHE A 193 9.51 10.66 12.98
C PHE A 193 10.22 11.24 14.21
N SER A 194 10.13 10.59 15.37
CA SER A 194 10.94 10.96 16.54
C SER A 194 12.40 10.50 16.44
N ASP A 195 12.75 9.69 15.44
CA ASP A 195 14.14 9.49 15.03
C ASP A 195 14.52 10.53 13.94
N PRO A 196 15.43 11.48 14.24
CA PRO A 196 15.88 12.49 13.27
C PRO A 196 16.44 11.91 11.98
N ALA A 197 17.03 10.71 12.02
CA ALA A 197 17.56 10.03 10.84
C ALA A 197 16.45 9.57 9.89
N ASN A 198 15.31 9.12 10.43
CA ASN A 198 14.14 8.76 9.63
C ASN A 198 13.51 10.00 9.00
N ALA A 199 13.42 11.11 9.74
CA ALA A 199 12.87 12.36 9.23
C ALA A 199 13.72 12.94 8.07
N VAL A 200 15.05 13.01 8.25
CA VAL A 200 15.98 13.52 7.22
C VAL A 200 16.02 12.60 6.00
N ARG A 201 16.04 11.28 6.18
CA ARG A 201 16.03 10.31 5.06
C ARG A 201 14.72 10.34 4.29
N THR A 202 13.59 10.45 4.98
CA THR A 202 12.27 10.61 4.37
C THR A 202 12.22 11.90 3.56
N ALA A 203 12.70 13.02 4.11
CA ALA A 203 12.75 14.30 3.41
C ALA A 203 13.69 14.26 2.18
N LEU A 204 14.87 13.66 2.29
CA LEU A 204 15.82 13.55 1.17
C LEU A 204 15.31 12.62 0.07
N SER A 205 14.72 11.49 0.44
CA SER A 205 14.17 10.51 -0.51
C SER A 205 12.92 11.06 -1.19
N PHE A 206 12.11 11.84 -0.47
CA PHE A 206 11.00 12.61 -1.02
C PHE A 206 11.48 13.64 -2.05
N VAL A 207 12.50 14.46 -1.72
CA VAL A 207 13.08 15.43 -2.66
C VAL A 207 13.69 14.75 -3.89
N ALA A 208 14.37 13.61 -3.71
CA ALA A 208 14.93 12.84 -4.80
C ALA A 208 13.85 12.27 -5.73
N GLU A 209 12.72 11.82 -5.19
CA GLU A 209 11.60 11.31 -5.98
C GLU A 209 10.84 12.43 -6.70
N VAL A 210 10.65 13.59 -6.07
CA VAL A 210 10.15 14.81 -6.73
C VAL A 210 11.06 15.18 -7.92
N GLY A 211 12.38 15.17 -7.73
CA GLY A 211 13.34 15.42 -8.81
C GLY A 211 13.26 14.38 -9.94
N ARG A 212 13.10 13.09 -9.61
CA ARG A 212 12.92 12.03 -10.61
C ARG A 212 11.62 12.19 -11.40
N GLU A 213 10.51 12.51 -10.75
CA GLU A 213 9.23 12.75 -11.42
C GLU A 213 9.33 13.93 -12.40
N ILE A 214 9.95 15.04 -11.97
CA ILE A 214 10.17 16.19 -12.85
C ILE A 214 11.00 15.79 -14.08
N GLY A 215 12.08 15.02 -13.88
CA GLY A 215 12.90 14.50 -14.97
C GLY A 215 12.15 13.52 -15.88
N GLN A 216 11.33 12.63 -15.32
CA GLN A 216 10.53 11.64 -16.05
C GLN A 216 9.41 12.29 -16.85
N SER A 217 8.68 13.23 -16.25
CA SER A 217 7.64 14.05 -16.89
C SER A 217 8.24 14.86 -18.05
N THR A 218 9.40 15.47 -17.86
CA THR A 218 10.12 16.21 -18.91
C THR A 218 10.56 15.27 -20.04
N ARG A 219 11.11 14.10 -19.72
CA ARG A 219 11.56 13.12 -20.72
C ARG A 219 10.40 12.47 -21.48
N ALA A 220 9.26 12.22 -20.83
CA ALA A 220 8.05 11.71 -21.46
C ALA A 220 7.45 12.74 -22.43
N ARG A 221 7.50 14.04 -22.07
CA ARG A 221 7.13 15.15 -22.97
C ARG A 221 8.04 15.20 -24.20
N LEU A 222 9.36 15.11 -24.01
CA LEU A 222 10.35 15.11 -25.09
C LEU A 222 10.27 13.86 -25.99
N ARG A 223 9.73 12.74 -25.51
CA ARG A 223 9.61 11.47 -26.25
C ARG A 223 8.22 11.20 -26.81
N GLU A 224 7.31 12.16 -26.72
CA GLU A 224 5.94 12.09 -27.22
C GLU A 224 5.12 10.85 -26.82
N GLN A 225 5.42 10.25 -25.66
CA GLN A 225 4.73 9.03 -25.22
C GLN A 225 3.27 9.34 -24.83
N ARG A 226 2.33 8.55 -25.36
CA ARG A 226 0.88 8.59 -25.07
C ARG A 226 0.47 7.32 -24.32
N PRO A 227 -0.55 7.35 -23.44
CA PRO A 227 -1.46 8.47 -23.14
C PRO A 227 -0.86 9.51 -22.16
N ARG A 228 -1.32 10.76 -22.27
CA ARG A 228 -0.81 11.91 -21.50
C ARG A 228 -1.81 12.29 -20.40
N VAL A 229 -1.65 11.74 -19.20
CA VAL A 229 -2.32 12.29 -18.00
C VAL A 229 -1.48 13.48 -17.49
N SER A 230 -2.12 14.55 -17.04
CA SER A 230 -1.42 15.73 -16.50
C SER A 230 -0.59 15.34 -15.28
N ARG A 231 0.75 15.44 -15.38
CA ARG A 231 1.71 15.19 -14.28
C ARG A 231 2.17 16.47 -13.57
N GLY A 232 1.43 17.56 -13.68
CA GLY A 232 1.76 18.87 -13.09
C GLY A 232 1.12 19.12 -11.72
N GLY A 233 1.59 20.12 -10.99
CA GLY A 233 0.99 20.56 -9.71
C GLY A 233 1.54 19.81 -8.49
N LEU A 234 0.65 19.38 -7.59
CA LEU A 234 1.00 18.65 -6.36
C LEU A 234 1.40 17.19 -6.59
N TYR A 235 1.14 16.63 -7.77
CA TYR A 235 1.33 15.22 -8.09
C TYR A 235 2.74 14.67 -7.81
N PRO A 236 3.86 15.36 -8.16
CA PRO A 236 5.21 14.91 -7.79
C PRO A 236 5.40 14.75 -6.27
N PHE A 237 4.71 15.55 -5.47
CA PHE A 237 4.75 15.48 -4.02
C PHE A 237 3.88 14.36 -3.47
N VAL A 238 2.70 14.10 -4.06
CA VAL A 238 1.83 12.96 -3.68
C VAL A 238 2.52 11.65 -4.03
N ARG A 239 3.05 11.53 -5.26
CA ARG A 239 3.84 10.38 -5.72
C ARG A 239 5.05 10.14 -4.82
N ALA A 240 5.81 11.19 -4.49
CA ALA A 240 6.95 11.08 -3.60
C ALA A 240 6.54 10.69 -2.17
N PHE A 241 5.38 11.14 -1.69
CA PHE A 241 4.85 10.75 -0.39
C PHE A 241 4.45 9.27 -0.35
N ALA A 242 3.62 8.80 -1.28
CA ALA A 242 3.13 7.43 -1.30
C ALA A 242 4.24 6.41 -1.61
N THR A 243 5.11 6.71 -2.58
CA THR A 243 6.12 5.73 -3.03
C THR A 243 7.33 5.60 -2.09
N VAL A 244 7.57 6.58 -1.23
CA VAL A 244 8.75 6.62 -0.36
C VAL A 244 8.36 6.63 1.11
N VAL A 245 7.48 7.55 1.52
CA VAL A 245 7.18 7.77 2.94
C VAL A 245 6.19 6.74 3.44
N GLU A 246 5.07 6.59 2.74
CA GLU A 246 4.00 5.70 3.18
C GLU A 246 4.43 4.24 3.20
N ARG A 247 5.06 3.75 2.12
CA ARG A 247 5.59 2.38 2.06
C ARG A 247 6.55 2.08 3.21
N ASP A 248 7.54 2.95 3.45
CA ASP A 248 8.57 2.69 4.46
C ASP A 248 7.97 2.68 5.88
N VAL A 249 6.98 3.54 6.14
CA VAL A 249 6.29 3.56 7.42
C VAL A 249 5.38 2.34 7.58
N VAL A 250 4.66 1.92 6.54
CA VAL A 250 3.83 0.70 6.57
C VAL A 250 4.70 -0.53 6.80
N VAL A 251 5.81 -0.69 6.08
CA VAL A 251 6.73 -1.82 6.26
C VAL A 251 7.35 -1.85 7.66
N ALA A 252 7.70 -0.68 8.22
CA ALA A 252 8.19 -0.58 9.58
C ALA A 252 7.12 -0.94 10.62
N ALA A 253 5.87 -0.52 10.39
CA ALA A 253 4.74 -0.87 11.25
C ALA A 253 4.47 -2.38 11.22
N VAL A 254 4.40 -2.97 10.02
CA VAL A 254 4.27 -4.43 9.82
C VAL A 254 5.40 -5.16 10.53
N THR A 255 6.65 -4.75 10.33
CA THR A 255 7.82 -5.32 11.03
C THR A 255 7.62 -5.30 12.55
N GLY A 256 7.15 -4.17 13.09
CA GLY A 256 6.84 -4.04 14.51
C GLY A 256 5.74 -5.01 14.98
N ASP A 257 4.69 -5.20 14.19
CA ASP A 257 3.59 -6.12 14.48
C ASP A 257 4.03 -7.58 14.46
N LEU A 258 4.86 -7.95 13.47
CA LEU A 258 5.43 -9.30 13.37
C LEU A 258 6.23 -9.62 14.64
N LEU A 259 7.09 -8.69 15.05
CA LEU A 259 7.95 -8.81 16.22
C LEU A 259 7.19 -8.70 17.54
N ALA A 260 6.02 -8.08 17.55
CA ALA A 260 5.09 -8.10 18.67
C ALA A 260 4.30 -9.42 18.77
N GLY A 261 4.39 -10.29 17.76
CA GLY A 261 3.72 -11.59 17.76
C GLY A 261 2.22 -11.53 17.48
N ARG A 262 1.75 -10.49 16.76
CA ARG A 262 0.33 -10.34 16.38
C ARG A 262 -0.20 -11.57 15.63
N THR A 263 -1.49 -11.86 15.79
CA THR A 263 -2.10 -13.03 15.13
C THR A 263 -2.32 -12.83 13.63
N ALA A 264 -2.72 -11.62 13.24
CA ALA A 264 -3.03 -11.26 11.87
C ALA A 264 -2.59 -9.82 11.57
N VAL A 265 -1.92 -9.60 10.45
CA VAL A 265 -1.53 -8.26 10.01
C VAL A 265 -1.99 -8.08 8.58
N TYR A 266 -2.72 -7.01 8.29
CA TYR A 266 -3.08 -6.62 6.92
C TYR A 266 -2.47 -5.27 6.59
N ALA A 267 -1.71 -5.23 5.49
CA ALA A 267 -1.05 -4.02 5.04
C ALA A 267 -1.28 -3.77 3.55
N ASP A 268 -1.68 -2.54 3.24
CA ASP A 268 -1.85 -2.05 1.88
C ASP A 268 -0.60 -1.28 1.42
N LEU A 269 -0.07 -1.68 0.25
CA LEU A 269 1.10 -1.10 -0.38
C LEU A 269 0.67 -0.33 -1.64
N VAL A 270 0.09 0.86 -1.43
CA VAL A 270 -0.56 1.74 -2.43
C VAL A 270 0.34 2.29 -3.55
N ALA A 271 1.65 2.03 -3.49
CA ALA A 271 2.63 2.71 -4.33
C ALA A 271 2.48 2.43 -5.84
N TYR A 272 1.96 1.27 -6.23
CA TYR A 272 1.85 0.89 -7.65
C TYR A 272 0.66 1.57 -8.32
N ASP A 273 -0.53 1.46 -7.73
CA ASP A 273 -1.78 1.97 -8.27
C ASP A 273 -1.71 3.47 -8.62
N GLU A 274 -1.19 4.28 -7.70
CA GLU A 274 -1.06 5.73 -7.90
C GLU A 274 -0.16 6.06 -9.10
N VAL A 275 0.98 5.37 -9.22
CA VAL A 275 1.93 5.60 -10.33
C VAL A 275 1.36 5.08 -11.64
N ALA A 276 0.68 3.94 -11.61
CA ALA A 276 0.08 3.31 -12.77
C ALA A 276 -1.08 4.14 -13.33
N HIS A 277 -1.87 4.80 -12.47
CA HIS A 277 -2.93 5.73 -12.88
C HIS A 277 -2.44 6.92 -13.73
N HIS A 278 -1.21 7.38 -13.50
CA HIS A 278 -0.65 8.55 -14.19
C HIS A 278 0.34 8.19 -15.30
N SER A 279 0.98 7.03 -15.18
CA SER A 279 2.07 6.61 -16.06
C SER A 279 1.72 5.45 -16.97
N GLY A 280 0.62 4.76 -16.69
CA GLY A 280 0.24 3.50 -17.31
C GLY A 280 0.82 2.30 -16.57
N PRO A 281 0.08 1.16 -16.55
CA PRO A 281 0.43 -0.03 -15.75
C PRO A 281 1.74 -0.70 -16.18
N THR A 282 2.11 -0.60 -17.45
CA THR A 282 3.31 -1.26 -18.02
C THR A 282 4.47 -0.28 -18.27
N SER A 283 4.48 0.86 -17.58
CA SER A 283 5.50 1.89 -17.76
C SER A 283 6.81 1.56 -17.03
N ARG A 284 7.92 2.20 -17.44
CA ARG A 284 9.20 2.09 -16.70
C ARG A 284 9.10 2.65 -15.28
N ASP A 285 8.13 3.51 -15.03
CA ASP A 285 7.89 4.12 -13.73
C ASP A 285 7.26 3.12 -12.78
N THR A 286 6.29 2.33 -13.25
CA THR A 286 5.69 1.23 -12.50
C THR A 286 6.66 0.07 -12.31
N ASP A 287 7.52 -0.23 -13.29
CA ASP A 287 8.60 -1.24 -13.15
C ASP A 287 9.50 -0.97 -11.92
N LYS A 288 9.87 0.30 -11.68
CA LYS A 288 10.68 0.70 -10.51
C LYS A 288 9.93 0.51 -9.20
N VAL A 289 8.61 0.75 -9.20
CA VAL A 289 7.76 0.54 -8.03
C VAL A 289 7.67 -0.95 -7.72
N LEU A 290 7.49 -1.79 -8.72
CA LEU A 290 7.46 -3.25 -8.55
C LEU A 290 8.76 -3.78 -7.93
N GLN A 291 9.93 -3.30 -8.37
CA GLN A 291 11.21 -3.64 -7.73
C GLN A 291 11.27 -3.20 -6.26
N ARG A 292 10.68 -2.04 -5.94
CA ARG A 292 10.61 -1.50 -4.57
C ARG A 292 9.66 -2.30 -3.69
N LEU A 293 8.55 -2.78 -4.24
CA LEU A 293 7.60 -3.66 -3.56
C LEU A 293 8.25 -5.02 -3.28
N ASP A 294 8.94 -5.61 -4.26
CA ASP A 294 9.65 -6.89 -4.06
C ASP A 294 10.71 -6.80 -2.94
N ARG A 295 11.45 -5.69 -2.85
CA ARG A 295 12.38 -5.47 -1.73
C ARG A 295 11.68 -5.38 -0.37
N ALA A 296 10.47 -4.82 -0.32
CA ALA A 296 9.68 -4.77 0.90
C ALA A 296 9.20 -6.18 1.29
N LEU A 297 8.75 -6.98 0.32
CA LEU A 297 8.39 -8.39 0.53
C LEU A 297 9.58 -9.19 1.11
N ALA A 298 10.77 -9.03 0.52
CA ALA A 298 11.98 -9.68 1.03
C ALA A 298 12.29 -9.28 2.47
N LEU A 299 12.15 -8.00 2.83
CA LEU A 299 12.39 -7.55 4.19
C LEU A 299 11.40 -8.16 5.18
N ILE A 300 10.10 -8.18 4.84
CA ILE A 300 9.06 -8.73 5.71
C ILE A 300 9.26 -10.23 5.91
N GLU A 301 9.60 -10.97 4.84
CA GLU A 301 9.94 -12.40 4.92
C GLU A 301 11.11 -12.66 5.88
N ASN A 302 12.22 -11.93 5.72
CA ASN A 302 13.36 -12.08 6.63
C ASN A 302 13.00 -11.74 8.08
N VAL A 303 12.16 -10.73 8.32
CA VAL A 303 11.68 -10.40 9.68
C VAL A 303 10.80 -11.52 10.24
N ALA A 304 9.93 -12.11 9.41
CA ALA A 304 9.03 -13.18 9.82
C ALA A 304 9.79 -14.41 10.34
N GLU A 305 10.98 -14.72 9.78
CA GLU A 305 11.85 -15.79 10.28
C GLU A 305 12.38 -15.54 11.71
N HIS A 306 12.45 -14.27 12.12
CA HIS A 306 12.99 -13.86 13.42
C HIS A 306 11.90 -13.48 14.43
N ALA A 307 10.64 -13.58 14.05
CA ALA A 307 9.54 -13.19 14.90
C ALA A 307 9.29 -14.21 16.03
N PRO A 308 8.64 -13.81 17.15
CA PRO A 308 8.35 -14.71 18.27
C PRO A 308 7.44 -15.89 17.93
N ARG A 309 6.79 -15.86 16.76
CA ARG A 309 5.92 -16.91 16.22
C ARG A 309 6.14 -17.07 14.72
N PRO A 310 5.87 -18.25 14.14
CA PRO A 310 5.90 -18.42 12.69
C PRO A 310 4.79 -17.60 12.02
N TYR A 311 5.06 -17.08 10.83
CA TYR A 311 4.04 -16.39 10.01
C TYR A 311 3.88 -17.03 8.65
N ARG A 312 2.63 -17.05 8.16
CA ARG A 312 2.29 -17.31 6.76
C ARG A 312 2.12 -15.98 6.04
N ILE A 313 2.83 -15.80 4.93
CA ILE A 313 2.73 -14.59 4.12
C ILE A 313 1.74 -14.85 3.00
N VAL A 314 0.75 -13.97 2.88
CA VAL A 314 -0.25 -13.96 1.82
C VAL A 314 -0.08 -12.65 1.07
N VAL A 315 0.29 -12.73 -0.20
CA VAL A 315 0.29 -11.57 -1.09
C VAL A 315 -0.93 -11.62 -1.98
N LEU A 316 -1.65 -10.51 -2.03
CA LEU A 316 -2.88 -10.38 -2.82
C LEU A 316 -2.91 -9.03 -3.52
N SER A 317 -3.81 -8.90 -4.49
CA SER A 317 -4.13 -7.62 -5.09
C SER A 317 -5.65 -7.46 -5.05
N ASP A 318 -6.10 -6.25 -4.76
CA ASP A 318 -7.49 -5.86 -4.64
C ASP A 318 -8.19 -5.66 -5.99
N HIS A 319 -7.44 -5.22 -7.00
CA HIS A 319 -7.87 -5.13 -8.39
C HIS A 319 -6.68 -5.06 -9.36
N GLY A 320 -6.96 -5.20 -10.67
CA GLY A 320 -5.98 -4.92 -11.71
C GLY A 320 -6.06 -3.48 -12.23
N GLN A 321 -5.27 -3.20 -13.26
CA GLN A 321 -5.37 -1.98 -14.05
C GLN A 321 -5.35 -2.29 -15.55
N SER A 322 -6.06 -1.46 -16.32
CA SER A 322 -6.05 -1.49 -17.79
C SER A 322 -5.61 -0.14 -18.36
N PRO A 323 -4.84 -0.12 -19.45
CA PRO A 323 -4.52 1.14 -20.13
C PRO A 323 -5.78 1.76 -20.72
N GLY A 324 -5.95 3.07 -20.53
CA GLY A 324 -7.09 3.81 -21.06
C GLY A 324 -6.81 5.31 -21.16
N GLU A 325 -7.39 5.94 -22.16
CA GLU A 325 -7.43 7.40 -22.24
C GLU A 325 -8.54 7.97 -21.36
N THR A 326 -8.32 9.14 -20.78
CA THR A 326 -9.40 9.83 -20.06
C THR A 326 -10.56 10.15 -21.00
N PHE A 327 -11.79 10.16 -20.50
CA PHE A 327 -12.98 10.50 -21.28
C PHE A 327 -12.80 11.84 -22.01
N ARG A 328 -12.25 12.85 -21.32
CA ARG A 328 -11.95 14.17 -21.90
C ARG A 328 -10.96 14.08 -23.05
N SER A 329 -9.87 13.31 -22.90
CA SER A 329 -8.88 13.15 -23.97
C SER A 329 -9.47 12.49 -25.22
N ARG A 330 -10.32 11.48 -25.02
CA ARG A 330 -10.90 10.70 -26.12
C ARG A 330 -12.04 11.43 -26.84
N TYR A 331 -12.87 12.16 -26.11
CA TYR A 331 -14.11 12.76 -26.64
C TYR A 331 -14.09 14.29 -26.71
N GLY A 332 -13.06 14.96 -26.17
CA GLY A 332 -12.94 16.42 -26.19
C GLY A 332 -13.85 17.16 -25.19
N LEU A 333 -14.69 16.44 -24.44
CA LEU A 333 -15.62 16.99 -23.43
C LEU A 333 -15.60 16.15 -22.14
N THR A 334 -16.06 16.69 -21.02
CA THR A 334 -16.16 15.89 -19.79
C THR A 334 -17.38 14.99 -19.81
N LEU A 335 -17.32 13.86 -19.08
CA LEU A 335 -18.51 13.02 -18.88
C LEU A 335 -19.68 13.82 -18.30
N GLY A 336 -19.40 14.78 -17.41
CA GLY A 336 -20.41 15.67 -16.85
C GLY A 336 -21.08 16.57 -17.89
N ASP A 337 -20.32 17.07 -18.87
CA ASP A 337 -20.88 17.87 -19.97
C ASP A 337 -21.82 17.02 -20.84
N LEU A 338 -21.42 15.78 -21.16
CA LEU A 338 -22.25 14.85 -21.91
C LEU A 338 -23.57 14.55 -21.17
N VAL A 339 -23.48 14.23 -19.88
CA VAL A 339 -24.66 13.91 -19.07
C VAL A 339 -25.59 15.12 -18.98
N ARG A 340 -25.07 16.32 -18.74
CA ARG A 340 -25.89 17.55 -18.71
C ARG A 340 -26.60 17.78 -20.04
N ALA A 341 -25.88 17.66 -21.16
CA ALA A 341 -26.47 17.81 -22.49
C ALA A 341 -27.58 16.78 -22.77
N GLY A 342 -27.45 15.56 -22.23
CA GLY A 342 -28.47 14.51 -22.37
C GLY A 342 -29.66 14.64 -21.42
N CYS A 343 -29.52 15.40 -20.32
CA CYS A 343 -30.57 15.56 -19.32
C CYS A 343 -31.55 16.72 -19.59
N GLY A 344 -31.32 17.52 -20.63
CA GLY A 344 -32.14 18.69 -20.97
C GLY A 344 -31.69 19.94 -20.22
#